data_AF-A0A2U8H272-F1
#
_entry.id   AF-A0A2U8H272-F1
#
_cell.length_a   1.000
_cell.length_b   1.000
_cell.length_c   1.000
_cell.angle_alpha   90.00
_cell.angle_beta   90.00
_cell.angle_gamma   90.00
#
_symmetry.space_group_name_H-M   'P 1'
#
loop_
_entity.id
_entity.type
_entity.pdbx_description
1 polymer ?
#
loop_
_entity_poly.entity_id
_entity_poly.type
_entity_poly.pdbx_seq_one_letter_code
_entity_poly.pdbx_strand_id
1 'polypeptide(L)'
;MIEYATDMWALAFEGDKQGVLFFVVVYALIVCLYSFFRQVLIRRWPVAKGRLLSASVEKWGISELVLSDQDYKVDSLYEYHVSEKSYQGKRVSPWIIIASHNARFLLKKQLNGVQKNEDGTVNVFYHPKNPAKSYLVKPGFFGMAINLCIAVLPLLLYAYEYS
;
A
#
# COMPACT_ATOMS: atom_id res chain seq x y z
N MET A 1 8.06 -23.50 -21.99
CA MET A 1 7.19 -22.69 -21.10
C MET A 1 5.83 -23.34 -20.90
N ILE A 2 5.06 -23.62 -21.97
CA ILE A 2 3.76 -24.32 -21.84
C ILE A 2 3.96 -25.75 -21.32
N GLU A 3 4.94 -26.47 -21.86
CA GLU A 3 5.30 -27.83 -21.40
C GLU A 3 5.73 -27.85 -19.92
N TYR A 4 6.62 -26.95 -19.52
CA TYR A 4 7.01 -26.80 -18.11
C TYR A 4 5.81 -26.51 -17.19
N ALA A 5 4.88 -25.66 -17.62
CA ALA A 5 3.68 -25.38 -16.84
C ALA A 5 2.75 -26.61 -16.74
N THR A 6 2.66 -27.43 -17.78
CA THR A 6 1.91 -28.70 -17.72
C THR A 6 2.58 -29.73 -16.81
N ASP A 7 3.91 -29.77 -16.79
CA ASP A 7 4.66 -30.66 -15.89
C ASP A 7 4.50 -30.24 -14.42
N MET A 8 4.61 -28.93 -14.14
CA MET A 8 4.36 -28.40 -12.80
C MET A 8 2.91 -28.61 -12.35
N TRP A 9 1.96 -28.60 -13.29
CA TRP A 9 0.56 -28.91 -13.03
C TRP A 9 0.38 -30.38 -12.62
N ALA A 10 1.01 -31.32 -13.33
CA ALA A 10 0.99 -32.74 -12.98
C ALA A 10 1.60 -32.98 -11.59
N LEU A 11 2.79 -32.42 -11.33
CA LEU A 11 3.46 -32.49 -10.03
C LEU A 11 2.61 -31.91 -8.90
N ALA A 12 1.91 -30.79 -9.13
CA ALA A 12 1.02 -30.21 -8.13
C ALA A 12 -0.17 -31.12 -7.81
N PHE A 13 -0.72 -31.81 -8.82
CA PHE A 13 -1.80 -32.79 -8.63
C PHE A 13 -1.35 -34.02 -7.85
N GLU A 14 -0.09 -34.43 -8.02
CA GLU A 14 0.54 -35.51 -7.26
C GLU A 14 0.91 -35.09 -5.82
N GLY A 15 0.76 -33.80 -5.49
CA GLY A 15 1.12 -33.25 -4.19
C GLY A 15 2.62 -33.03 -4.01
N ASP A 16 3.39 -33.06 -5.11
CA ASP A 16 4.81 -32.80 -5.08
C ASP A 16 5.12 -31.34 -4.71
N LYS A 17 6.15 -31.14 -3.90
CA LYS A 17 6.52 -29.84 -3.35
C LYS A 17 6.88 -28.84 -4.45
N GLN A 18 7.56 -29.29 -5.51
CA GLN A 18 8.01 -28.41 -6.59
C GLN A 18 6.82 -27.83 -7.36
N GLY A 19 5.84 -28.68 -7.70
CA GLY A 19 4.62 -28.26 -8.41
C GLY A 19 3.78 -27.30 -7.57
N VAL A 20 3.55 -27.61 -6.30
CA VAL A 20 2.77 -26.73 -5.40
C VAL A 20 3.46 -25.38 -5.20
N LEU A 21 4.77 -25.38 -4.92
CA LEU A 21 5.54 -24.15 -4.71
C LEU A 21 5.57 -23.28 -5.96
N PHE A 22 5.63 -23.87 -7.16
CA PHE A 22 5.56 -23.13 -8.42
C PHE A 22 4.32 -22.24 -8.49
N PHE A 23 3.13 -22.80 -8.23
CA PHE A 23 1.89 -22.02 -8.28
C PHE A 23 1.78 -20.99 -7.16
N VAL A 24 2.29 -21.30 -5.97
CA VAL A 24 2.35 -20.33 -4.86
C VAL A 24 3.20 -19.12 -5.26
N VAL A 25 4.36 -19.36 -5.85
CA VAL A 25 5.29 -18.30 -6.29
C VAL A 25 4.71 -17.50 -7.44
N VAL A 26 4.11 -18.15 -8.44
CA VAL A 26 3.43 -17.47 -9.55
C VAL A 26 2.26 -16.62 -9.05
N TYR A 27 1.45 -17.15 -8.14
CA TYR A 27 0.35 -16.41 -7.53
C TYR A 27 0.86 -15.18 -6.76
N ALA A 28 1.86 -15.36 -5.91
CA ALA A 28 2.48 -14.27 -5.15
C ALA A 28 3.03 -13.17 -6.09
N LEU A 29 3.69 -13.58 -7.18
CA LEU A 29 4.19 -12.66 -8.21
C LEU A 29 3.05 -11.84 -8.83
N ILE A 30 1.96 -12.49 -9.25
CA ILE A 30 0.81 -11.81 -9.88
C ILE A 30 0.20 -10.79 -8.92
N VAL A 31 -0.03 -11.16 -7.66
CA VAL A 31 -0.60 -10.27 -6.64
C VAL A 31 0.32 -9.07 -6.36
N CYS A 32 1.63 -9.30 -6.25
CA CYS A 32 2.60 -8.25 -5.99
C CYS A 32 2.75 -7.30 -7.19
N LEU A 33 2.79 -7.83 -8.42
CA LEU A 33 2.81 -7.04 -9.65
C LEU A 33 1.56 -6.18 -9.77
N TYR A 34 0.37 -6.75 -9.54
CA TYR A 34 -0.88 -5.99 -9.53
C TYR A 34 -0.82 -4.83 -8.52
N SER A 35 -0.32 -5.10 -7.31
CA SER A 35 -0.12 -4.08 -6.27
C SER A 35 0.86 -3.00 -6.70
N PHE A 36 1.98 -3.38 -7.34
CA PHE A 36 2.98 -2.45 -7.86
C PHE A 36 2.40 -1.56 -8.96
N PHE A 37 1.70 -2.13 -9.94
CA PHE A 37 1.05 -1.37 -11.01
C PHE A 37 0.06 -0.35 -10.45
N ARG A 38 -0.71 -0.71 -9.41
CA ARG A 38 -1.59 0.23 -8.72
C ARG A 38 -0.82 1.36 -8.04
N GLN A 39 0.30 1.08 -7.39
CA GLN A 39 1.15 2.11 -6.79
C GLN A 39 1.71 3.06 -7.85
N VAL A 40 2.19 2.55 -8.98
CA VAL A 40 2.67 3.35 -10.11
C VAL A 40 1.54 4.23 -10.67
N LEU A 41 0.34 3.68 -10.83
CA LEU A 41 -0.82 4.44 -11.33
C LEU A 41 -1.19 5.58 -10.38
N ILE A 42 -1.19 5.35 -9.06
CA ILE A 42 -1.49 6.39 -8.06
C ILE A 42 -0.48 7.54 -8.12
N ARG A 43 0.79 7.29 -8.46
CA ARG A 43 1.78 8.37 -8.59
C ARG A 43 1.48 9.36 -9.71
N ARG A 44 0.74 8.90 -10.74
CA ARG A 44 0.28 9.69 -11.88
C ARG A 44 -1.04 10.42 -11.63
N TRP A 45 -1.62 10.30 -10.44
CA TRP A 45 -2.88 10.98 -10.14
C TRP A 45 -2.70 12.51 -10.13
N PRO A 46 -3.71 13.24 -10.63
CA PRO A 46 -3.74 14.70 -10.57
C PRO A 46 -3.74 15.20 -9.13
N VAL A 47 -3.32 16.45 -8.96
CA VAL A 47 -3.19 17.12 -7.67
C VAL A 47 -4.22 18.24 -7.59
N ALA A 48 -4.94 18.30 -6.47
CA ALA A 48 -5.79 19.43 -6.11
C ALA A 48 -5.28 20.03 -4.79
N LYS A 49 -5.42 21.36 -4.65
CA LYS A 49 -5.20 22.02 -3.36
C LYS A 49 -6.42 21.77 -2.47
N GLY A 50 -6.18 21.38 -1.22
CA GLY A 50 -7.21 21.15 -0.21
C GLY A 50 -6.84 21.78 1.13
N ARG A 51 -7.79 21.73 2.08
CA ARG A 51 -7.57 22.14 3.46
C ARG A 51 -7.63 20.92 4.37
N LEU A 52 -6.61 20.79 5.22
CA LEU A 52 -6.58 19.79 6.26
C LEU A 52 -7.44 20.27 7.43
N LEU A 53 -8.51 19.54 7.74
CA LEU A 53 -9.40 19.84 8.87
C LEU A 53 -8.87 19.18 10.15
N SER A 54 -8.43 17.94 10.06
CA SER A 54 -7.76 17.22 11.14
C SER A 54 -6.74 16.22 10.61
N ALA A 55 -5.68 15.99 11.38
CA ALA A 55 -4.75 14.89 11.16
C ALA A 55 -4.20 14.45 12.53
N SER A 56 -4.59 13.26 12.96
CA SER A 56 -4.25 12.69 14.25
C SER A 56 -3.77 11.26 14.07
N VAL A 57 -2.94 10.81 15.01
CA VAL A 57 -2.64 9.37 15.16
C VAL A 57 -3.58 8.85 16.23
N GLU A 58 -4.57 8.08 15.82
CA GLU A 58 -5.60 7.52 16.70
C GLU A 58 -5.29 6.06 17.04
N LYS A 59 -5.77 5.61 18.19
CA LYS A 59 -5.69 4.20 18.58
C LYS A 59 -6.65 3.40 17.71
N TRP A 60 -6.18 2.26 17.22
CA TRP A 60 -6.95 1.32 16.42
C TRP A 60 -7.33 0.14 17.32
N GLY A 61 -8.63 -0.12 17.52
CA GLY A 61 -9.12 -1.23 18.35
C GLY A 61 -9.51 -0.85 19.80
N ILE A 62 -9.85 -1.86 20.60
CA ILE A 62 -10.21 -1.71 22.03
C ILE A 62 -8.94 -1.31 22.78
N SER A 63 -9.03 -0.31 23.68
CA SER A 63 -7.87 0.11 24.49
C SER A 63 -7.44 -1.02 25.42
N GLU A 64 -6.46 -1.81 25.00
CA GLU A 64 -5.77 -2.74 25.86
C GLU A 64 -4.94 -1.98 26.90
N LEU A 65 -4.93 -2.50 28.13
CA LEU A 65 -4.27 -1.90 29.30
C LEU A 65 -2.73 -1.82 29.13
N VAL A 66 -2.17 -2.65 28.26
CA VAL A 66 -0.73 -2.72 27.98
C VAL A 66 -0.40 -1.80 26.80
N LEU A 67 0.47 -0.81 27.03
CA LEU A 67 0.87 0.18 26.01
C LEU A 67 1.47 -0.45 24.73
N SER A 68 2.11 -1.61 24.84
CA SER A 68 2.74 -2.31 23.70
C SER A 68 1.73 -2.88 22.71
N ASP A 69 0.55 -3.28 23.18
CA ASP A 69 -0.46 -3.97 22.37
C ASP A 69 -1.50 -2.99 21.80
N GLN A 70 -1.33 -1.71 22.10
CA GLN A 70 -2.12 -0.65 21.47
C GLN A 70 -1.63 -0.44 20.03
N ASP A 71 -2.49 -0.78 19.08
CA ASP A 71 -2.33 -0.44 17.69
C ASP A 71 -2.70 1.03 17.45
N TYR A 72 -1.97 1.66 16.54
CA TYR A 72 -2.20 3.04 16.13
C TYR A 72 -2.35 3.12 14.60
N LYS A 73 -3.22 4.02 14.16
CA LYS A 73 -3.43 4.34 12.75
C LYS A 73 -3.50 5.85 12.57
N VAL A 74 -3.08 6.32 11.40
CA VAL A 74 -3.28 7.72 11.04
C VAL A 74 -4.73 7.93 10.57
N ASP A 75 -5.45 8.81 11.24
CA ASP A 75 -6.71 9.36 10.75
C ASP A 75 -6.51 10.81 10.28
N SER A 76 -7.22 11.17 9.23
CA SER A 76 -7.18 12.52 8.69
C SER A 76 -8.55 12.89 8.15
N LEU A 77 -8.92 14.15 8.25
CA LEU A 77 -10.07 14.70 7.55
C LEU A 77 -9.59 15.91 6.75
N TYR A 78 -9.85 15.90 5.45
CA TYR A 78 -9.52 17.02 4.58
C TYR A 78 -10.61 17.24 3.55
N GLU A 79 -10.73 18.50 3.15
CA GLU A 79 -11.67 18.95 2.13
C GLU A 79 -10.89 19.52 0.96
N TYR A 80 -11.36 19.26 -0.25
CA TYR A 80 -10.75 19.75 -1.48
C TYR A 80 -11.80 19.95 -2.55
N HIS A 81 -11.53 20.89 -3.44
CA HIS A 81 -12.43 21.24 -4.52
C HIS A 81 -11.83 20.71 -5.83
N VAL A 82 -12.61 19.94 -6.57
CA VAL A 82 -12.27 19.50 -7.93
C VAL A 82 -13.38 19.98 -8.84
N SER A 83 -13.04 20.91 -9.73
CA SER A 83 -14.01 21.64 -10.55
C SER A 83 -15.04 22.36 -9.67
N GLU A 84 -16.34 22.10 -9.83
CA GLU A 84 -17.42 22.74 -9.06
C GLU A 84 -17.94 21.90 -7.89
N LYS A 85 -17.26 20.79 -7.55
CA LYS A 85 -17.69 19.89 -6.48
C LYS A 85 -16.66 19.81 -5.36
N SER A 86 -17.14 19.97 -4.13
CA SER A 86 -16.38 19.78 -2.91
C SER A 86 -16.39 18.30 -2.54
N TYR A 87 -15.23 17.77 -2.19
CA TYR A 87 -15.05 16.39 -1.76
C TYR A 87 -14.34 16.35 -0.42
N GLN A 88 -14.69 15.36 0.39
CA GLN A 88 -14.01 15.07 1.65
C GLN A 88 -13.27 13.74 1.55
N GLY A 89 -12.02 13.74 1.99
CA GLY A 89 -11.18 12.55 2.04
C GLY A 89 -10.75 12.25 3.45
N LYS A 90 -10.56 10.96 3.74
CA LYS A 90 -10.07 10.48 5.05
C LYS A 90 -8.70 9.80 5.02
N ARG A 91 -8.22 9.46 3.82
CA ARG A 91 -7.05 8.59 3.66
C ARG A 91 -5.79 9.44 3.51
N VAL A 92 -4.80 9.22 4.37
CA VAL A 92 -3.49 9.87 4.26
C VAL A 92 -2.65 9.25 3.16
N SER A 93 -2.54 7.91 3.13
CA SER A 93 -1.72 7.23 2.13
C SER A 93 -2.40 5.97 1.57
N PRO A 94 -2.01 5.52 0.38
CA PRO A 94 -2.45 4.25 -0.19
C PRO A 94 -1.99 3.02 0.61
N TRP A 95 -0.90 3.16 1.36
CA TRP A 95 -0.35 2.11 2.21
C TRP A 95 -0.85 2.34 3.64
N ILE A 96 -1.74 1.47 4.10
CA ILE A 96 -2.28 1.55 5.45
C ILE A 96 -1.25 0.92 6.37
N ILE A 97 -0.59 1.75 7.18
CA ILE A 97 0.31 1.31 8.23
C ILE A 97 -0.52 1.26 9.51
N ILE A 98 -0.58 0.08 10.11
CA ILE A 98 -1.00 -0.10 11.49
C ILE A 98 0.28 -0.39 12.25
N ALA A 99 0.56 0.41 13.28
CA ALA A 99 1.81 0.30 14.02
C ALA A 99 1.50 0.24 15.51
N SER A 100 2.19 -0.66 16.21
CA SER A 100 2.21 -0.68 17.67
C SER A 100 2.85 0.59 18.22
N HIS A 101 2.72 0.81 19.52
CA HIS A 101 3.27 2.00 20.19
C HIS A 101 4.75 2.27 19.85
N ASN A 102 5.58 1.22 19.82
CA ASN A 102 7.02 1.33 19.52
C ASN A 102 7.30 1.72 18.06
N ALA A 103 6.39 1.39 17.15
CA ALA A 103 6.48 1.70 15.72
C ALA A 103 5.70 2.98 15.35
N ARG A 104 5.14 3.72 16.31
CA ARG A 104 4.39 4.97 16.09
C ARG A 104 5.19 6.04 15.35
N PHE A 105 6.52 5.99 15.39
CA PHE A 105 7.38 6.88 14.62
C PHE A 105 7.14 6.76 13.10
N LEU A 106 6.77 5.56 12.61
CA LEU A 106 6.44 5.33 11.19
C LEU A 106 5.16 6.09 10.79
N LEU A 107 4.17 6.14 11.69
CA LEU A 107 2.93 6.88 11.48
C LEU A 107 3.17 8.40 11.46
N LYS A 108 4.06 8.90 12.34
CA LYS A 108 4.50 10.30 12.31
C LYS A 108 5.24 10.62 11.01
N LYS A 109 6.11 9.72 10.54
CA LYS A 109 6.81 9.88 9.25
C LYS A 109 5.83 9.90 8.08
N GLN A 110 4.77 9.11 8.14
CA GLN A 110 3.69 9.12 7.14
C GLN A 110 2.95 10.47 7.12
N LEU A 111 2.63 11.03 8.30
CA LEU A 111 2.02 12.36 8.43
C LEU A 111 2.94 13.48 7.94
N ASN A 112 4.24 13.40 8.24
CA ASN A 112 5.22 14.37 7.75
C ASN A 112 5.38 14.32 6.22
N GLY A 113 4.98 13.23 5.57
CA GLY A 113 4.93 13.13 4.11
C GLY A 113 3.81 13.95 3.46
N VAL A 114 2.89 14.53 4.24
CA VAL A 114 1.84 15.42 3.74
C VAL A 114 2.49 16.73 3.30
N GLN A 115 2.39 17.02 2.01
CA GLN A 115 2.93 18.24 1.43
C GLN A 115 2.03 19.42 1.80
N LYS A 116 2.53 20.29 2.68
CA LYS A 116 1.93 21.58 2.99
C LYS A 116 2.52 22.63 2.07
N ASN A 117 1.66 23.41 1.42
CA ASN A 117 2.03 24.55 0.60
C ASN A 117 2.25 25.79 1.49
N GLU A 118 2.91 26.82 0.95
CA GLU A 118 3.15 28.09 1.65
C GLU A 118 1.83 28.77 2.10
N ASP A 119 0.76 28.58 1.32
CA ASP A 119 -0.60 29.08 1.60
C ASP A 119 -1.30 28.35 2.78
N GLY A 120 -0.65 27.38 3.43
CA GLY A 120 -1.26 26.51 4.46
C GLY A 120 -2.19 25.44 3.91
N THR A 121 -2.36 25.35 2.59
CA THR A 121 -3.11 24.27 1.91
C THR A 121 -2.30 22.99 1.81
N VAL A 122 -2.96 21.85 1.63
CA VAL A 122 -2.33 20.54 1.43
C VAL A 122 -2.58 20.02 0.02
N ASN A 123 -1.61 19.26 -0.51
CA ASN A 123 -1.76 18.60 -1.79
C ASN A 123 -2.58 17.31 -1.64
N VAL A 124 -3.70 17.25 -2.36
CA VAL A 124 -4.60 16.09 -2.41
C VAL A 124 -4.47 15.41 -3.77
N PHE A 125 -4.03 14.16 -3.75
CA PHE A 125 -3.95 13.30 -4.93
C PHE A 125 -5.26 12.55 -5.09
N TYR A 126 -6.04 12.85 -6.12
CA TYR A 126 -7.37 12.27 -6.32
C TYR A 126 -7.43 11.38 -7.57
N HIS A 127 -8.32 10.40 -7.57
CA HIS A 127 -8.52 9.54 -8.73
C HIS A 127 -9.30 10.29 -9.82
N PRO A 128 -8.79 10.40 -11.07
CA PRO A 128 -9.39 11.26 -12.10
C PRO A 128 -10.82 10.83 -12.49
N LYS A 129 -11.08 9.52 -12.56
CA LYS A 129 -12.43 8.98 -12.84
C LYS A 129 -13.34 8.86 -11.61
N ASN A 130 -12.81 9.01 -10.40
CA ASN A 130 -13.57 8.86 -9.16
C ASN A 130 -12.99 9.78 -8.08
N PRO A 131 -13.25 11.09 -8.14
CA PRO A 131 -12.60 12.07 -7.27
C PRO A 131 -12.72 11.73 -5.79
N ALA A 132 -13.84 11.16 -5.33
CA ALA A 132 -14.06 10.74 -3.95
C ALA A 132 -12.97 9.79 -3.38
N LYS A 133 -12.19 9.12 -4.24
CA LYS A 133 -11.00 8.39 -3.83
C LYS A 133 -9.77 9.29 -3.91
N SER A 134 -9.30 9.74 -2.75
CA SER A 134 -8.13 10.60 -2.63
C SER A 134 -7.14 10.15 -1.56
N TYR A 135 -5.91 10.67 -1.66
CA TYR A 135 -4.79 10.46 -0.74
C TYR A 135 -4.01 11.76 -0.54
N LEU A 136 -3.38 11.95 0.62
CA LEU A 136 -2.51 13.11 0.91
C LEU A 136 -1.03 12.86 0.59
N VAL A 137 -0.63 11.59 0.51
CA VAL A 137 0.77 11.18 0.30
C VAL A 137 0.83 10.20 -0.86
N LYS A 138 1.76 10.42 -1.80
CA LYS A 138 2.02 9.48 -2.90
C LYS A 138 2.68 8.20 -2.36
N PRO A 139 2.51 7.05 -3.05
CA PRO A 139 3.33 5.87 -2.80
C PRO A 139 4.82 6.21 -2.83
N GLY A 140 5.52 5.94 -1.72
CA GLY A 140 6.95 6.17 -1.60
C GLY A 140 7.76 5.12 -2.35
N PHE A 141 8.95 5.50 -2.82
CA PHE A 141 9.88 4.61 -3.51
C PHE A 141 10.22 3.37 -2.69
N PHE A 142 10.43 3.56 -1.38
CA PHE A 142 10.75 2.47 -0.46
C PHE A 142 9.67 1.37 -0.40
N GLY A 143 8.39 1.75 -0.35
CA GLY A 143 7.29 0.78 -0.34
C GLY A 143 7.16 0.02 -1.66
N MET A 144 7.43 0.68 -2.79
CA MET A 144 7.50 0.03 -4.10
C MET A 144 8.68 -0.94 -4.18
N ALA A 145 9.85 -0.57 -3.65
CA ALA A 145 11.03 -1.43 -3.61
C ALA A 145 10.79 -2.69 -2.77
N ILE A 146 10.22 -2.55 -1.57
CA ILE A 146 9.85 -3.70 -0.73
C ILE A 146 8.88 -4.63 -1.47
N ASN A 147 7.83 -4.08 -2.09
CA ASN A 147 6.87 -4.89 -2.84
C ASN A 147 7.54 -5.66 -4.00
N LEU A 148 8.53 -5.05 -4.66
CA LEU A 148 9.30 -5.68 -5.72
C LEU A 148 10.24 -6.78 -5.16
N CYS A 149 10.87 -6.55 -4.01
CA CYS A 149 11.64 -7.59 -3.31
C CYS A 149 10.76 -8.77 -2.92
N ILE A 150 9.57 -8.54 -2.37
CA ILE A 150 8.61 -9.60 -2.01
C ILE A 150 8.13 -10.35 -3.26
N ALA A 151 8.03 -9.70 -4.41
CA ALA A 151 7.66 -10.35 -5.67
C ALA A 151 8.77 -11.25 -6.22
N VAL A 152 10.03 -10.80 -6.15
CA VAL A 152 11.18 -11.44 -6.80
C VAL A 152 11.85 -12.48 -5.91
N LEU A 153 11.91 -12.26 -4.59
CA LEU A 153 12.60 -13.16 -3.67
C LEU A 153 12.06 -14.60 -3.72
N PRO A 154 10.73 -14.86 -3.70
CA PRO A 154 10.20 -16.22 -3.81
C PRO A 154 10.54 -16.88 -5.15
N LEU A 155 10.59 -16.12 -6.24
CA LEU A 155 11.02 -16.62 -7.55
C LEU A 155 12.48 -17.07 -7.54
N LEU A 156 13.36 -16.25 -6.95
CA LEU A 156 14.78 -16.57 -6.87
C LEU A 156 15.03 -17.78 -5.97
N LEU A 157 14.33 -17.88 -4.84
CA LEU A 157 14.44 -19.03 -3.94
C LEU A 157 13.91 -20.30 -4.59
N TYR A 158 12.78 -20.23 -5.28
CA TYR A 158 12.25 -21.36 -6.04
C TYR A 158 13.20 -21.80 -7.14
N ALA A 159 13.73 -20.84 -7.92
CA ALA A 159 14.69 -21.13 -8.96
C ALA A 159 15.96 -21.75 -8.39
N TYR A 160 16.49 -21.28 -7.27
CA TYR A 160 17.69 -21.83 -6.63
C TYR A 160 17.49 -23.26 -6.10
N GLU A 161 16.31 -23.55 -5.52
CA GLU A 161 16.02 -24.87 -4.95
C GLU A 161 15.78 -25.94 -6.03
N TYR A 162 15.23 -25.55 -7.19
CA TYR A 162 14.78 -26.47 -8.24
C TYR A 162 15.46 -26.26 -9.60
N SER A 163 16.61 -25.54 -9.63
CA SER A 163 17.51 -25.42 -10.79
C SER A 163 18.49 -26.56 -10.92
#